data_AF-A0A7Y9TFI1-F1
#
_entry.id   AF-A0A7Y9TFI1-F1
#
_cell.length_a   1.000
_cell.length_b   1.000
_cell.length_c   1.000
_cell.angle_alpha   90.00
_cell.angle_beta   90.00
_cell.angle_gamma   90.00
#
_symmetry.space_group_name_H-M   'P 1'
#
loop_
_entity.id
_entity.type
_entity.pdbx_description
1 polymer ?
#
loop_
_entity_poly.entity_id
_entity_poly.type
_entity_poly.pdbx_seq_one_letter_code
_entity_poly.pdbx_strand_id
1 'polypeptide(L)'
;MEKIKSKKGLLHLFESSPKEIQWSFEYLPSLLRDFPLDVVLAYVFSRIEQSHRMGLYCGLVKLHKADAGLARRAVQLQHITRSFFKEKFGLVYGQPIPHNVLVSLTHAEAVRDLVLHGMSASDDQKRNAIAYSLVYATDLNSFIVSLNGPRPFGDLRGYNGAGKTHDKNTTRWMLKGMGFDLK
;
A
#
# COMPACT_ATOMS: atom_id res chain seq x y z
N MET A 1 -9.10 -17.03 -0.75
CA MET A 1 -8.27 -17.19 -1.95
C MET A 1 -7.79 -18.63 -2.01
N GLU A 2 -7.82 -19.27 -3.18
CA GLU A 2 -7.22 -20.60 -3.36
C GLU A 2 -5.70 -20.54 -3.32
N LYS A 3 -5.08 -21.66 -2.90
CA LYS A 3 -3.63 -21.77 -2.76
C LYS A 3 -2.92 -21.77 -4.12
N ILE A 4 -1.91 -20.91 -4.28
CA ILE A 4 -1.10 -20.82 -5.49
C ILE A 4 0.00 -21.90 -5.49
N LYS A 5 -0.11 -22.84 -6.42
CA LYS A 5 0.75 -24.03 -6.50
C LYS A 5 2.06 -23.82 -7.26
N SER A 6 2.17 -22.81 -8.11
CA SER A 6 3.33 -22.60 -8.98
C SER A 6 3.57 -21.13 -9.31
N LYS A 7 4.79 -20.79 -9.78
CA LYS A 7 5.11 -19.44 -10.27
C LYS A 7 4.21 -19.05 -11.46
N LYS A 8 3.86 -20.00 -12.33
CA LYS A 8 2.90 -19.77 -13.44
C LYS A 8 1.51 -19.40 -12.91
N GLY A 9 1.03 -20.09 -11.87
CA GLY A 9 -0.24 -19.74 -11.23
C GLY A 9 -0.23 -18.35 -10.60
N LEU A 10 0.91 -17.95 -10.00
CA LEU A 10 1.07 -16.60 -9.46
C LEU A 10 1.06 -15.53 -10.56
N LEU A 11 1.73 -15.80 -11.68
CA LEU A 11 1.73 -14.90 -12.83
C LEU A 11 0.31 -14.75 -13.40
N HIS A 12 -0.44 -15.84 -13.51
CA HIS A 12 -1.83 -15.78 -13.97
C HIS A 12 -2.74 -14.97 -13.04
N LEU A 13 -2.58 -15.10 -11.71
CA LEU A 13 -3.27 -14.25 -10.73
C LEU A 13 -2.93 -12.76 -10.94
N PHE A 14 -1.67 -12.45 -11.18
CA PHE A 14 -1.23 -11.09 -11.47
C PHE A 14 -1.83 -10.54 -12.77
N GLU A 15 -1.78 -11.31 -13.85
CA GLU A 15 -2.31 -10.92 -15.16
C GLU A 15 -3.84 -10.75 -15.17
N SER A 16 -4.54 -11.46 -14.29
CA SER A 16 -6.00 -11.33 -14.08
C SER A 16 -6.37 -10.22 -13.08
N SER A 17 -5.39 -9.63 -12.38
CA SER A 17 -5.63 -8.51 -11.46
C SER A 17 -5.98 -7.22 -12.24
N PRO A 18 -6.64 -6.24 -11.61
CA PRO A 18 -6.93 -4.95 -12.25
C PRO A 18 -5.68 -4.26 -12.81
N LYS A 19 -5.83 -3.44 -13.86
CA LYS A 19 -4.71 -2.83 -14.59
C LYS A 19 -3.84 -1.93 -13.70
N GLU A 20 -4.46 -1.25 -12.75
CA GLU A 20 -3.76 -0.42 -11.77
C GLU A 20 -2.84 -1.23 -10.84
N ILE A 21 -3.23 -2.47 -10.51
CA ILE A 21 -2.38 -3.41 -9.76
C ILE A 21 -1.25 -3.89 -10.66
N GLN A 22 -1.54 -4.19 -11.93
CA GLN A 22 -0.50 -4.57 -12.89
C GLN A 22 0.57 -3.48 -13.04
N TRP A 23 0.17 -2.21 -13.15
CA TRP A 23 1.10 -1.08 -13.19
C TRP A 23 1.88 -0.91 -11.89
N SER A 24 1.21 -1.11 -10.75
CA SER A 24 1.85 -0.96 -9.44
C SER A 24 2.96 -1.98 -9.21
N PHE A 25 2.86 -3.17 -9.82
CA PHE A 25 3.84 -4.24 -9.71
C PHE A 25 4.41 -4.64 -11.09
N GLU A 26 4.67 -3.66 -11.97
CA GLU A 26 5.05 -3.88 -13.37
C GLU A 26 6.25 -4.83 -13.57
N TYR A 27 7.19 -4.88 -12.62
CA TYR A 27 8.37 -5.73 -12.70
C TYR A 27 8.15 -7.14 -12.15
N LEU A 28 6.96 -7.44 -11.61
CA LEU A 28 6.67 -8.76 -11.04
C LEU A 28 6.88 -9.92 -12.03
N PRO A 29 6.47 -9.84 -13.32
CA PRO A 29 6.70 -10.93 -14.27
C PRO A 29 8.17 -11.24 -14.52
N SER A 30 9.01 -10.22 -14.72
CA SER A 30 10.45 -10.41 -14.94
C SER A 30 11.13 -10.92 -13.67
N LEU A 31 10.78 -10.36 -12.51
CA LEU A 31 11.32 -10.80 -11.23
C LEU A 31 10.97 -12.26 -10.91
N LEU A 32 9.74 -12.71 -11.21
CA LEU A 32 9.34 -14.11 -11.00
C LEU A 32 10.13 -15.09 -11.88
N ARG A 33 10.50 -14.67 -13.10
CA ARG A 33 11.28 -15.49 -14.03
C ARG A 33 12.75 -15.56 -13.62
N ASP A 34 13.34 -14.41 -13.30
CA ASP A 34 14.79 -14.26 -13.27
C ASP A 34 15.37 -14.31 -11.84
N PHE A 35 14.55 -14.18 -10.79
CA PHE A 35 15.01 -14.09 -9.41
C PHE A 35 14.37 -15.12 -8.45
N PRO A 36 15.06 -15.42 -7.32
CA PRO A 36 14.48 -16.16 -6.19
C PRO A 36 13.26 -15.44 -5.59
N LEU A 37 12.32 -16.20 -5.03
CA LEU A 37 11.06 -15.65 -4.51
C LEU A 37 11.26 -14.65 -3.36
N ASP A 38 12.39 -14.71 -2.66
CA ASP A 38 12.77 -13.82 -1.56
C ASP A 38 12.96 -12.39 -2.07
N VAL A 39 13.62 -12.25 -3.24
CA VAL A 39 13.80 -10.97 -3.93
C VAL A 39 12.46 -10.45 -4.43
N VAL A 40 11.64 -11.34 -5.01
CA VAL A 40 10.29 -10.98 -5.48
C VAL A 40 9.41 -10.49 -4.31
N LEU A 41 9.45 -11.19 -3.18
CA LEU A 41 8.72 -10.84 -1.98
C LEU A 41 9.15 -9.47 -1.44
N ALA A 42 10.46 -9.22 -1.37
CA ALA A 42 11.01 -7.93 -0.94
C ALA A 42 10.53 -6.78 -1.84
N TYR A 43 10.56 -6.98 -3.17
CA TYR A 43 10.03 -6.01 -4.13
C TYR A 43 8.54 -5.71 -3.88
N VAL A 44 7.71 -6.75 -3.76
CA VAL A 44 6.27 -6.61 -3.54
C VAL A 44 5.98 -5.81 -2.26
N PHE A 45 6.71 -6.09 -1.17
CA PHE A 45 6.55 -5.33 0.08
C PHE A 45 7.05 -3.88 -0.02
N SER A 46 8.11 -3.62 -0.78
CA SER A 46 8.53 -2.25 -1.08
C SER A 46 7.43 -1.46 -1.80
N ARG A 47 6.76 -2.08 -2.78
CA ARG A 47 5.62 -1.48 -3.51
C ARG A 47 4.39 -1.28 -2.63
N ILE A 48 4.13 -2.18 -1.68
CA ILE A 48 3.09 -1.99 -0.66
C ILE A 48 3.39 -0.77 0.21
N GLU A 49 4.61 -0.66 0.75
CA GLU A 49 4.97 0.47 1.61
C GLU A 49 4.89 1.80 0.84
N GLN A 50 5.37 1.83 -0.41
CA GLN A 50 5.23 2.99 -1.28
C GLN A 50 3.76 3.38 -1.47
N SER A 51 2.90 2.41 -1.71
CA SER A 51 1.46 2.65 -1.90
C SER A 51 0.76 3.08 -0.62
N HIS A 52 1.18 2.57 0.55
CA HIS A 52 0.71 3.06 1.85
C HIS A 52 1.04 4.54 2.03
N ARG A 53 2.28 4.95 1.74
CA ARG A 53 2.70 6.36 1.78
C ARG A 53 1.87 7.21 0.83
N MET A 54 1.69 6.75 -0.40
CA MET A 54 0.87 7.47 -1.38
C MET A 54 -0.59 7.55 -0.97
N GLY A 55 -1.15 6.51 -0.37
CA GLY A 55 -2.51 6.49 0.17
C GLY A 55 -2.70 7.55 1.25
N LEU A 56 -1.77 7.66 2.21
CA LEU A 56 -1.85 8.70 3.24
C LEU A 56 -1.70 10.10 2.63
N TYR A 57 -0.69 10.31 1.79
CA TYR A 57 -0.45 11.61 1.14
C TYR A 57 -1.66 12.07 0.32
N CYS A 58 -2.16 11.21 -0.56
CA CYS A 58 -3.29 11.56 -1.42
C CYS A 58 -4.57 11.74 -0.61
N GLY A 59 -4.77 10.97 0.46
CA GLY A 59 -5.91 11.16 1.37
C GLY A 59 -5.85 12.52 2.08
N LEU A 60 -4.69 12.92 2.60
CA LEU A 60 -4.48 14.25 3.22
C LEU A 60 -4.79 15.40 2.26
N VAL A 61 -4.33 15.31 1.02
CA VAL A 61 -4.56 16.37 0.04
C VAL A 61 -6.01 16.37 -0.46
N LYS A 62 -6.57 15.20 -0.79
CA LYS A 62 -7.90 15.09 -1.39
C LYS A 62 -9.03 15.32 -0.39
N LEU A 63 -8.97 14.66 0.77
CA LEU A 63 -10.06 14.66 1.74
C LEU A 63 -9.97 15.84 2.70
N HIS A 64 -8.74 16.20 3.09
CA HIS A 64 -8.49 17.25 4.07
C HIS A 64 -7.96 18.54 3.45
N LYS A 65 -7.86 18.61 2.11
CA LYS A 65 -7.41 19.80 1.37
C LYS A 65 -6.06 20.31 1.86
N ALA A 66 -5.19 19.43 2.34
CA ALA A 66 -3.87 19.82 2.83
C ALA A 66 -3.03 20.45 1.72
N ASP A 67 -2.19 21.44 2.06
CA ASP A 67 -1.08 21.86 1.21
C ASP A 67 -0.23 20.64 0.81
N ALA A 68 -0.09 20.41 -0.49
CA ALA A 68 0.55 19.21 -1.02
C ALA A 68 2.04 19.09 -0.63
N GLY A 69 2.73 20.21 -0.49
CA GLY A 69 4.14 20.22 -0.07
C GLY A 69 4.29 19.77 1.38
N LEU A 70 3.46 20.33 2.27
CA LEU A 70 3.44 19.94 3.68
C LEU A 70 2.94 18.52 3.89
N ALA A 71 1.88 18.10 3.20
CA ALA A 71 1.38 16.72 3.27
C ALA A 71 2.45 15.71 2.82
N ARG A 72 3.18 16.01 1.74
CA ARG A 72 4.27 15.15 1.27
C ARG A 72 5.39 15.05 2.32
N ARG A 73 5.86 16.18 2.84
CA ARG A 73 6.90 16.20 3.88
C ARG A 73 6.44 15.43 5.12
N ALA A 74 5.22 15.66 5.56
CA ALA A 74 4.63 15.01 6.72
C ALA A 74 4.61 13.48 6.61
N VAL A 75 4.32 12.93 5.43
CA VAL A 75 4.31 11.47 5.22
C VAL A 75 5.73 10.92 5.03
N GLN A 76 6.62 11.66 4.39
CA GLN A 76 8.00 11.22 4.12
C GLN A 76 8.86 11.13 5.38
N LEU A 77 8.67 12.04 6.34
CA LEU A 77 9.43 12.04 7.60
C LEU A 77 9.08 10.85 8.51
N GLN A 78 8.01 10.13 8.22
CA GLN A 78 7.52 9.04 9.07
C GLN A 78 8.13 7.71 8.66
N HIS A 79 8.53 6.95 9.66
CA HIS A 79 8.77 5.52 9.49
C HIS A 79 7.43 4.79 9.49
N ILE A 80 7.02 4.26 8.33
CA ILE A 80 5.72 3.61 8.18
C ILE A 80 5.80 2.19 8.74
N THR A 81 5.55 2.06 10.04
CA THR A 81 5.27 0.75 10.64
C THR A 81 3.85 0.30 10.33
N ARG A 82 3.55 -0.98 10.55
CA ARG A 82 2.20 -1.56 10.39
C ARG A 82 1.17 -0.85 11.25
N SER A 83 1.50 -0.62 12.52
CA SER A 83 0.62 0.06 13.47
C SER A 83 0.41 1.52 13.06
N PHE A 84 1.50 2.21 12.69
CA PHE A 84 1.45 3.59 12.24
C PHE A 84 0.55 3.74 11.02
N PHE A 85 0.71 2.90 10.00
CA PHE A 85 -0.13 2.98 8.80
C PHE A 85 -1.61 2.78 9.14
N LYS A 86 -1.96 1.76 9.93
CA LYS A 86 -3.36 1.48 10.31
C LYS A 86 -3.98 2.63 11.10
N GLU A 87 -3.23 3.20 12.05
CA GLU A 87 -3.66 4.35 12.83
C GLU A 87 -3.88 5.58 11.94
N LYS A 88 -2.87 5.96 11.15
CA LYS A 88 -2.96 7.14 10.28
C LYS A 88 -4.00 6.97 9.18
N PHE A 89 -4.19 5.75 8.68
CA PHE A 89 -5.26 5.45 7.75
C PHE A 89 -6.62 5.79 8.38
N GLY A 90 -6.89 5.31 9.59
CA GLY A 90 -8.13 5.57 10.30
C GLY A 90 -8.39 7.06 10.52
N LEU A 91 -7.35 7.82 10.85
CA LEU A 91 -7.43 9.27 11.02
C LEU A 91 -7.68 10.02 9.69
N VAL A 92 -7.00 9.62 8.61
CA VAL A 92 -7.12 10.27 7.30
C VAL A 92 -8.45 9.94 6.62
N TYR A 93 -8.91 8.69 6.71
CA TYR A 93 -10.11 8.22 6.01
C TYR A 93 -11.36 8.17 6.89
N GLY A 94 -11.24 8.53 8.17
CA GLY A 94 -12.35 8.59 9.13
C GLY A 94 -12.82 7.22 9.63
N GLN A 95 -12.25 6.12 9.14
CA GLN A 95 -12.58 4.77 9.57
C GLN A 95 -11.43 3.79 9.35
N PRO A 96 -11.32 2.73 10.18
CA PRO A 96 -10.24 1.76 10.07
C PRO A 96 -10.37 0.89 8.81
N ILE A 97 -9.25 0.29 8.39
CA ILE A 97 -9.25 -0.73 7.34
C ILE A 97 -9.98 -1.98 7.87
N PRO A 98 -11.00 -2.49 7.16
CA PRO A 98 -11.74 -3.67 7.56
C PRO A 98 -10.85 -4.90 7.73
N HIS A 99 -11.21 -5.77 8.69
CA HIS A 99 -10.43 -6.98 8.98
C HIS A 99 -10.27 -7.89 7.76
N ASN A 100 -11.30 -8.04 6.94
CA ASN A 100 -11.27 -8.86 5.72
C ASN A 100 -10.27 -8.35 4.67
N VAL A 101 -9.94 -7.06 4.68
CA VAL A 101 -8.87 -6.51 3.82
C VAL A 101 -7.50 -6.80 4.45
N LEU A 102 -7.37 -6.59 5.77
CA LEU A 102 -6.10 -6.75 6.48
C LEU A 102 -5.62 -8.20 6.60
N VAL A 103 -6.53 -9.18 6.62
CA VAL A 103 -6.18 -10.60 6.82
C VAL A 103 -5.21 -11.10 5.75
N SER A 104 -5.41 -10.71 4.48
CA SER A 104 -4.50 -11.04 3.39
C SER A 104 -3.11 -10.48 3.64
N LEU A 105 -3.00 -9.21 4.04
CA LEU A 105 -1.71 -8.60 4.35
C LEU A 105 -1.04 -9.29 5.54
N THR A 106 -1.78 -9.63 6.59
CA THR A 106 -1.22 -10.30 7.79
C THR A 106 -0.61 -11.66 7.46
N HIS A 107 -1.23 -12.45 6.59
CA HIS A 107 -0.65 -13.71 6.13
C HIS A 107 0.65 -13.50 5.33
N ALA A 108 0.69 -12.50 4.45
CA ALA A 108 1.88 -12.19 3.68
C ALA A 108 3.02 -11.66 4.57
N GLU A 109 2.68 -10.83 5.56
CA GLU A 109 3.60 -10.21 6.50
C GLU A 109 4.34 -11.25 7.34
N ALA A 110 3.65 -12.29 7.82
CA ALA A 110 4.27 -13.36 8.59
C ALA A 110 5.39 -14.06 7.80
N VAL A 111 5.18 -14.35 6.51
CA VAL A 111 6.20 -14.97 5.65
C VAL A 111 7.34 -14.00 5.37
N ARG A 112 7.03 -12.72 5.13
CA ARG A 112 8.03 -11.69 4.88
C ARG A 112 8.93 -11.46 6.09
N ASP A 113 8.39 -11.47 7.30
CA ASP A 113 9.20 -11.32 8.51
C ASP A 113 10.15 -12.51 8.68
N LEU A 114 9.70 -13.74 8.42
CA LEU A 114 10.59 -14.91 8.40
C LEU A 114 11.78 -14.69 7.46
N VAL A 115 11.49 -14.35 6.19
CA VAL A 115 12.52 -14.18 5.15
C VAL A 115 13.47 -13.03 5.48
N LEU A 116 12.96 -11.87 5.93
CA LEU A 116 13.80 -10.70 6.25
C LEU A 116 14.65 -10.89 7.50
N HIS A 117 14.22 -11.74 8.43
CA HIS A 117 15.03 -12.13 9.60
C HIS A 117 16.01 -13.29 9.29
N GLY A 118 16.19 -13.65 8.02
CA GLY A 118 17.12 -14.69 7.59
C GLY A 118 16.64 -16.12 7.86
N MET A 119 15.37 -16.31 8.24
CA MET A 119 14.77 -17.63 8.41
C MET A 119 14.28 -18.17 7.06
N SER A 120 14.27 -19.50 6.94
CA SER A 120 13.77 -20.15 5.73
C SER A 120 12.24 -20.17 5.71
N ALA A 121 11.67 -19.77 4.58
CA ALA A 121 10.29 -20.06 4.23
C ALA A 121 10.29 -20.89 2.94
N SER A 122 9.37 -21.84 2.84
CA SER A 122 9.21 -22.64 1.63
C SER A 122 8.78 -21.78 0.46
N ASP A 123 9.15 -22.22 -0.74
CA ASP A 123 8.72 -21.63 -2.00
C ASP A 123 7.18 -21.50 -2.10
N ASP A 124 6.47 -22.46 -1.52
CA ASP A 124 5.02 -22.45 -1.43
C ASP A 124 4.50 -21.29 -0.55
N GLN A 125 5.06 -21.12 0.64
CA GLN A 125 4.72 -19.99 1.52
C GLN A 125 5.02 -18.65 0.87
N LYS A 126 6.18 -18.50 0.22
CA LYS A 126 6.61 -17.26 -0.44
C LYS A 126 5.67 -16.90 -1.61
N ARG A 127 5.30 -17.87 -2.47
CA ARG A 127 4.33 -17.65 -3.55
C ARG A 127 2.98 -17.18 -3.03
N ASN A 128 2.46 -17.84 -2.00
CA ASN A 128 1.16 -17.49 -1.43
C ASN A 128 1.21 -16.14 -0.72
N ALA A 129 2.32 -15.78 -0.07
CA ALA A 129 2.51 -14.45 0.48
C ALA A 129 2.47 -13.35 -0.59
N ILE A 130 3.12 -13.57 -1.74
CA ILE A 130 3.03 -12.63 -2.87
C ILE A 130 1.59 -12.55 -3.39
N ALA A 131 0.89 -13.68 -3.51
CA ALA A 131 -0.51 -13.71 -3.94
C ALA A 131 -1.42 -12.92 -3.00
N TYR A 132 -1.29 -13.14 -1.68
CA TYR A 132 -2.03 -12.39 -0.68
C TYR A 132 -1.74 -10.89 -0.71
N SER A 133 -0.51 -10.49 -1.02
CA SER A 133 -0.13 -9.09 -1.23
C SER A 133 -0.85 -8.44 -2.42
N LEU A 134 -1.03 -9.17 -3.53
CA LEU A 134 -1.78 -8.68 -4.70
C LEU A 134 -3.28 -8.56 -4.40
N VAL A 135 -3.85 -9.53 -3.68
CA VAL A 135 -5.24 -9.48 -3.21
C VAL A 135 -5.44 -8.29 -2.28
N TYR A 136 -4.56 -8.11 -1.29
CA TYR A 136 -4.57 -6.95 -0.40
C TYR A 136 -4.54 -5.62 -1.17
N ALA A 137 -3.68 -5.50 -2.18
CA ALA A 137 -3.58 -4.29 -2.98
C ALA A 137 -4.89 -3.97 -3.72
N THR A 138 -5.55 -5.00 -4.26
CA THR A 138 -6.85 -4.89 -4.94
C THR A 138 -7.95 -4.48 -3.96
N ASP A 139 -8.01 -5.15 -2.81
CA ASP A 139 -9.04 -4.93 -1.79
C ASP A 139 -8.88 -3.55 -1.14
N LEU A 140 -7.64 -3.13 -0.86
CA LEU A 140 -7.37 -1.80 -0.30
C LEU A 140 -7.74 -0.69 -1.27
N ASN A 141 -7.41 -0.83 -2.57
CA ASN A 141 -7.85 0.15 -3.58
C ASN A 141 -9.37 0.27 -3.60
N SER A 142 -10.07 -0.88 -3.66
CA SER A 142 -11.53 -0.92 -3.70
C SER A 142 -12.15 -0.26 -2.46
N PHE A 143 -11.57 -0.54 -1.29
CA PHE A 143 -11.99 0.07 -0.05
C PHE A 143 -11.74 1.59 -0.01
N ILE A 144 -10.54 2.06 -0.38
CA ILE A 144 -10.25 3.51 -0.37
C ILE A 144 -11.16 4.26 -1.36
N VAL A 145 -11.43 3.67 -2.53
CA VAL A 145 -12.34 4.25 -3.52
C VAL A 145 -13.76 4.37 -2.98
N SER A 146 -14.25 3.39 -2.20
CA SER A 146 -15.58 3.50 -1.57
C SER A 146 -15.67 4.65 -0.55
N LEU A 147 -14.53 5.18 -0.10
CA LEU A 147 -14.41 6.37 0.76
C LEU A 147 -14.16 7.66 -0.01
N ASN A 148 -14.42 7.64 -1.32
CA ASN A 148 -14.09 8.74 -2.25
C ASN A 148 -12.60 9.07 -2.27
N GLY A 149 -11.75 8.13 -1.88
CA GLY A 149 -10.30 8.28 -1.85
C GLY A 149 -9.62 8.02 -3.21
N PRO A 150 -8.28 8.10 -3.24
CA PRO A 150 -7.46 7.76 -4.41
C PRO A 150 -7.34 6.24 -4.61
N ARG A 151 -6.75 5.81 -5.73
CA ARG A 151 -6.25 4.43 -5.91
C ARG A 151 -4.74 4.41 -5.67
N PRO A 152 -4.25 4.15 -4.43
CA PRO A 152 -2.81 4.21 -4.14
C PRO A 152 -1.99 3.19 -4.92
N PHE A 153 -2.57 2.02 -5.23
CA PHE A 153 -1.97 1.06 -6.15
C PHE A 153 -2.45 1.37 -7.57
N GLY A 154 -1.93 2.43 -8.19
CA GLY A 154 -2.32 2.79 -9.54
C GLY A 154 -1.84 4.15 -10.00
N ASP A 155 -2.52 4.65 -11.03
CA ASP A 155 -2.29 5.99 -11.55
C ASP A 155 -2.94 7.04 -10.65
N LEU A 156 -2.11 7.97 -10.17
CA LEU A 156 -2.53 9.07 -9.30
C LEU A 156 -2.75 10.37 -10.09
N ARG A 157 -2.66 10.37 -11.43
CA ARG A 157 -3.00 11.56 -12.22
C ARG A 157 -4.44 12.01 -11.94
N GLY A 158 -4.60 13.30 -11.70
CA GLY A 158 -5.92 13.90 -11.45
C GLY A 158 -6.55 13.58 -10.09
N TYR A 159 -5.85 12.91 -9.16
CA TYR A 159 -6.46 12.42 -7.91
C TYR A 159 -7.14 13.50 -7.06
N ASN A 160 -6.63 14.74 -7.10
CA ASN A 160 -7.08 15.88 -6.32
C ASN A 160 -8.21 16.71 -7.01
N GLY A 161 -8.44 16.50 -8.31
CA GLY A 161 -9.36 17.36 -9.09
C GLY A 161 -9.00 18.86 -9.03
N ALA A 162 -10.01 19.72 -9.11
CA ALA A 162 -9.88 21.19 -9.09
C ALA A 162 -10.04 21.82 -7.67
N GLY A 163 -9.85 21.03 -6.61
CA GLY A 163 -10.06 21.49 -5.23
C GLY A 163 -9.01 22.53 -4.78
N LYS A 164 -9.46 23.61 -4.13
CA LYS A 164 -8.57 24.56 -3.45
C LYS A 164 -8.07 23.95 -2.13
N THR A 165 -6.76 23.92 -1.95
CA THR A 165 -6.12 23.50 -0.70
C THR A 165 -6.14 24.63 0.32
N HIS A 166 -6.08 24.27 1.60
CA HIS A 166 -5.81 25.20 2.69
C HIS A 166 -4.40 25.79 2.56
N ASP A 167 -4.19 26.94 3.19
CA ASP A 167 -2.86 27.53 3.30
C ASP A 167 -1.94 26.67 4.19
N LYS A 168 -0.64 26.99 4.17
CA LYS A 168 0.39 26.24 4.91
C LYS A 168 0.22 26.31 6.43
N ASN A 169 -0.29 27.40 6.99
CA ASN A 169 -0.47 27.53 8.43
C ASN A 169 -1.63 26.66 8.92
N THR A 170 -2.77 26.72 8.22
CA THR A 170 -3.92 25.86 8.50
C THR A 170 -3.54 24.38 8.35
N THR A 171 -2.86 24.03 7.25
CA THR A 171 -2.39 22.66 7.01
C THR A 171 -1.45 22.18 8.12
N ARG A 172 -0.53 23.04 8.60
CA ARG A 172 0.40 22.68 9.68
C ARG A 172 -0.32 22.29 10.97
N TRP A 173 -1.33 23.07 11.38
CA TRP A 173 -2.09 22.78 12.58
C TRP A 173 -2.93 21.51 12.45
N MET A 174 -3.57 21.34 11.29
CA MET A 174 -4.34 20.14 10.97
C MET A 174 -3.46 18.88 11.04
N LEU A 175 -2.32 18.88 10.35
CA LEU A 175 -1.40 17.73 10.32
C LEU A 175 -0.85 17.38 11.72
N LYS A 176 -0.52 18.40 12.53
CA LYS A 176 -0.14 18.20 13.94
C LYS A 176 -1.28 17.58 14.75
N GLY A 177 -2.52 18.06 14.56
CA GLY A 177 -3.71 17.51 15.22
C GLY A 177 -3.98 16.05 14.84
N MET A 178 -3.65 15.65 13.60
CA MET A 178 -3.69 14.26 13.13
C MET A 178 -2.47 13.42 13.57
N GLY A 179 -1.54 14.03 14.32
CA GLY A 179 -0.35 13.38 14.86
C GLY A 179 0.72 13.06 13.82
N PHE A 180 0.84 13.85 12.75
CA PHE A 180 2.01 13.82 11.86
C PHE A 180 3.11 14.73 12.40
N ASP A 181 4.36 14.27 12.34
CA ASP A 181 5.52 15.13 12.60
C ASP A 181 5.87 15.97 11.37
N LEU A 182 6.25 17.21 11.62
CA LEU A 182 6.62 18.22 10.63
C LEU A 182 7.99 18.85 10.89
N LYS A 183 8.68 18.43 11.96
CA LYS A 183 10.03 18.89 12.30
C LYS A 183 11.02 18.34 11.27
#